data_AF-A0A5L4YZE2-F1
#
_entry.id   AF-A0A5L4YZE2-F1
#
_cell.length_a   1.000
_cell.length_b   1.000
_cell.length_c   1.000
_cell.angle_alpha   90.00
_cell.angle_beta   90.00
_cell.angle_gamma   90.00
#
_symmetry.space_group_name_H-M   'P 1'
#
loop_
_entity.id
_entity.type
_entity.pdbx_description
1 polymer ?
#
loop_
_entity_poly.entity_id
_entity_poly.type
_entity_poly.pdbx_seq_one_letter_code
_entity_poly.pdbx_strand_id
1 'polypeptide(L)'
;MTTEWNPNLNWQNTQTKTDNTTQNNGGSLTPNNQGNPGAVLDKDAFLKLLLIEMQHQDPTDPMDSDKMLTQTSQLAALEMQQNTNNTMQQMVAQMEKLSNAMGTSQSIGALGAIGKMATIADNKIKLTGPDEVIALKMYLPEASNKDGITLEVYDKDNKLVYTEKASEGKEVSAGHFTMEWPGRNNDGVYAGDGEYTVKIVYNNQEGKKVTASYGTYPIEGVVFKEGVAYAKMAGQEVPFDALGEITDYKFSLGSNNNTGGDSEKPDTEKPETDNKPTEPDAKPEEKPKA
;
A
#
# COMPACT_ATOMS: atom_id res chain seq x y z
N MET A 1 10.17 0.41 -48.03
CA MET A 1 9.96 1.85 -48.33
C MET A 1 8.53 2.15 -47.93
N THR A 2 8.32 2.36 -46.62
CA THR A 2 8.06 3.65 -45.95
C THR A 2 6.59 4.04 -46.04
N THR A 3 5.83 3.59 -45.04
CA THR A 3 4.53 4.15 -44.69
C THR A 3 4.77 5.51 -44.06
N GLU A 4 4.67 6.58 -44.85
CA GLU A 4 4.67 7.94 -44.32
C GLU A 4 3.28 8.26 -43.78
N TRP A 5 3.24 8.49 -42.48
CA TRP A 5 2.09 8.98 -41.72
C TRP A 5 1.97 10.49 -41.97
N ASN A 6 0.85 10.95 -42.52
CA ASN A 6 0.59 12.38 -42.75
C ASN A 6 -0.02 13.02 -41.47
N PRO A 7 0.63 14.02 -40.83
CA PRO A 7 0.20 14.55 -39.52
C PRO A 7 -0.92 15.60 -39.55
N ASN A 8 -1.43 16.02 -40.71
CA ASN A 8 -2.28 17.22 -40.78
C ASN A 8 -3.77 16.92 -41.05
N LEU A 9 -4.46 16.34 -40.06
CA LEU A 9 -5.91 16.53 -39.91
C LEU A 9 -6.18 17.44 -38.72
N ASN A 10 -6.38 18.73 -39.03
CA ASN A 10 -6.78 19.76 -38.08
C ASN A 10 -8.29 19.68 -37.82
N TRP A 11 -8.68 19.19 -36.64
CA TRP A 11 -10.06 19.25 -36.16
C TRP A 11 -10.29 20.59 -35.46
N GLN A 12 -10.88 21.56 -36.16
CA GLN A 12 -11.38 22.78 -35.52
C GLN A 12 -12.57 22.44 -34.62
N ASN A 13 -12.35 22.56 -33.31
CA ASN A 13 -13.34 22.43 -32.26
C ASN A 13 -14.17 23.73 -32.17
N THR A 14 -15.35 23.78 -32.82
CA THR A 14 -16.29 24.88 -32.60
C THR A 14 -17.10 24.62 -31.33
N GLN A 15 -16.69 25.31 -30.27
CA GLN A 15 -17.41 25.47 -29.00
C GLN A 15 -18.73 26.22 -29.24
N THR A 16 -19.86 25.54 -29.15
CA THR A 16 -21.15 26.20 -28.93
C THR A 16 -21.49 26.12 -27.44
N LYS A 17 -21.30 27.26 -26.79
CA LYS A 17 -21.71 27.58 -25.42
C LYS A 17 -23.24 27.52 -25.32
N THR A 18 -23.77 26.66 -24.47
CA THR A 18 -25.21 26.60 -24.15
C THR A 18 -25.40 26.88 -22.66
N ASP A 19 -25.83 28.10 -22.36
CA ASP A 19 -26.46 28.46 -21.10
C ASP A 19 -27.84 27.78 -21.03
N ASN A 20 -28.07 26.93 -20.02
CA ASN A 20 -29.40 26.40 -19.74
C ASN A 20 -30.04 27.21 -18.61
N THR A 21 -30.92 28.11 -19.00
CA THR A 21 -31.95 28.69 -18.12
C THR A 21 -33.18 27.81 -18.19
N THR A 22 -33.63 27.32 -17.05
CA THR A 22 -34.83 26.50 -16.87
C THR A 22 -36.08 27.37 -17.06
N GLN A 23 -36.98 27.04 -18.00
CA GLN A 23 -38.43 27.27 -17.80
C GLN A 23 -39.33 26.42 -18.71
N ASN A 24 -40.34 25.85 -18.04
CA ASN A 24 -41.50 25.11 -18.53
C ASN A 24 -42.29 25.82 -19.65
N ASN A 25 -42.73 25.10 -20.67
CA ASN A 25 -44.15 24.68 -20.85
C ASN A 25 -44.42 24.00 -22.20
N GLY A 26 -45.16 22.89 -22.16
CA GLY A 26 -46.21 22.54 -23.13
C GLY A 26 -45.81 21.90 -24.46
N GLY A 27 -46.04 20.59 -24.58
CA GLY A 27 -46.25 19.93 -25.88
C GLY A 27 -45.57 18.58 -26.06
N SER A 28 -46.35 17.50 -25.85
CA SER A 28 -46.32 16.21 -26.55
C SER A 28 -45.00 15.74 -27.22
N LEU A 29 -44.42 14.66 -26.69
CA LEU A 29 -44.18 13.36 -27.35
C LEU A 29 -43.07 12.62 -26.59
N THR A 30 -43.46 11.57 -25.88
CA THR A 30 -42.60 10.61 -25.18
C THR A 30 -41.60 9.93 -26.14
N PRO A 31 -40.28 9.88 -25.87
CA PRO A 31 -39.43 8.87 -26.45
C PRO A 31 -39.63 7.59 -25.65
N ASN A 32 -40.57 6.78 -26.11
CA ASN A 32 -40.77 5.43 -25.64
C ASN A 32 -39.47 4.66 -25.94
N ASN A 33 -38.76 4.25 -24.88
CA ASN A 33 -37.67 3.30 -24.96
C ASN A 33 -38.25 1.89 -25.22
N GLN A 34 -38.92 1.73 -26.35
CA GLN A 34 -39.21 0.43 -26.95
C GLN A 34 -38.03 0.08 -27.84
N GLY A 35 -37.01 -0.55 -27.24
CA GLY A 35 -36.19 -1.46 -28.00
C GLY A 35 -37.15 -2.49 -28.59
N ASN A 36 -37.38 -2.42 -29.90
CA ASN A 36 -38.15 -3.43 -30.61
C ASN A 36 -37.46 -4.79 -30.38
N PRO A 37 -38.05 -5.73 -29.63
CA PRO A 37 -37.46 -7.06 -29.44
C PRO A 37 -37.42 -7.86 -30.75
N GLY A 38 -38.06 -7.36 -31.82
CA GLY A 38 -38.07 -7.94 -33.16
C GLY A 38 -37.14 -7.28 -34.17
N ALA A 39 -36.24 -6.37 -33.76
CA ALA A 39 -35.19 -5.82 -34.62
C ALA A 39 -33.85 -6.57 -34.51
N VAL A 40 -33.83 -7.69 -33.79
CA VAL A 40 -32.89 -8.77 -34.14
C VAL A 40 -33.44 -9.31 -35.44
N LEU A 41 -32.88 -8.86 -36.56
CA LEU A 41 -33.21 -9.37 -37.87
C LEU A 41 -33.03 -10.88 -37.79
N ASP A 42 -34.14 -11.62 -37.76
CA ASP A 42 -34.13 -13.07 -37.67
C ASP A 42 -33.46 -13.56 -38.95
N LYS A 43 -32.13 -13.77 -38.88
CA LYS A 43 -31.31 -14.26 -40.01
C LYS A 43 -31.97 -15.47 -40.66
N ASP A 44 -32.69 -16.26 -39.86
CA ASP A 44 -33.44 -17.43 -40.29
C ASP A 44 -34.72 -17.07 -41.07
N ALA A 45 -35.39 -15.97 -40.77
CA ALA A 45 -36.51 -15.44 -41.56
C ALA A 45 -36.04 -14.84 -42.89
N PHE A 46 -34.89 -14.17 -42.92
CA PHE A 46 -34.29 -13.66 -44.16
C PHE A 46 -33.78 -14.79 -45.05
N LEU A 47 -33.10 -15.80 -44.49
CA LEU A 47 -32.65 -16.98 -45.23
C LEU A 47 -33.82 -17.81 -45.78
N LYS A 48 -34.96 -17.86 -45.06
CA LYS A 48 -36.20 -18.46 -45.58
C LYS A 48 -36.81 -17.67 -46.73
N LEU A 49 -36.83 -16.34 -46.66
CA LEU A 49 -37.29 -15.49 -47.76
C LEU A 49 -36.40 -15.63 -48.99
N LEU A 50 -35.07 -15.66 -48.81
CA LEU A 50 -34.10 -15.89 -49.88
C LEU A 50 -34.27 -17.26 -50.55
N LEU A 51 -34.56 -18.30 -49.76
CA LEU A 51 -34.83 -19.65 -50.27
C LEU A 51 -36.15 -19.73 -51.06
N ILE A 52 -37.17 -19.00 -50.62
CA ILE A 52 -38.48 -18.91 -51.30
C ILE A 52 -38.36 -18.15 -52.63
N GLU A 53 -37.60 -17.05 -52.68
CA GLU A 53 -37.34 -16.33 -53.93
C GLU A 53 -36.56 -17.20 -54.92
N MET A 54 -35.53 -17.95 -54.50
CA MET A 54 -34.82 -18.90 -55.37
C MET A 54 -35.71 -20.00 -55.97
N GLN A 55 -36.80 -20.39 -55.31
CA GLN A 55 -37.77 -21.36 -55.86
C GLN A 55 -38.73 -20.76 -56.89
N HIS A 56 -38.90 -19.44 -56.92
CA HIS A 56 -39.90 -18.74 -57.75
C HIS A 56 -39.29 -17.75 -58.77
N GLN A 57 -37.97 -17.79 -59.01
CA GLN A 57 -37.31 -16.90 -59.97
C GLN A 57 -37.52 -17.38 -61.42
N ASP A 58 -38.16 -16.54 -62.23
CA ASP A 58 -38.15 -16.63 -63.69
C ASP A 58 -36.75 -16.22 -64.20
N PRO A 59 -36.11 -17.01 -65.08
CA PRO A 59 -34.72 -16.82 -65.52
C PRO A 59 -34.43 -15.52 -66.32
N THR A 60 -35.41 -14.65 -66.53
CA THR A 60 -35.28 -13.52 -67.46
C THR A 60 -34.99 -12.14 -66.83
N ASP A 61 -35.04 -11.97 -65.49
CA ASP A 61 -34.66 -10.68 -64.88
C ASP A 61 -34.15 -10.78 -63.40
N PRO A 62 -32.86 -11.09 -63.19
CA PRO A 62 -32.29 -11.35 -61.86
C PRO A 62 -31.96 -10.10 -61.01
N MET A 63 -32.49 -8.90 -61.32
CA MET A 63 -31.85 -7.63 -60.91
C MET A 63 -32.07 -7.12 -59.48
N ASP A 64 -32.96 -7.68 -58.65
CA ASP A 64 -33.25 -7.11 -57.31
C ASP A 64 -32.66 -7.91 -56.13
N SER A 65 -32.39 -9.20 -56.32
CA SER A 65 -31.89 -10.07 -55.25
C SER A 65 -30.44 -9.75 -54.84
N ASP A 66 -29.57 -9.36 -55.78
CA ASP A 66 -28.18 -8.99 -55.50
C ASP A 66 -28.06 -7.69 -54.68
N LYS A 67 -28.92 -6.71 -54.94
CA LYS A 67 -28.96 -5.44 -54.22
C LYS A 67 -29.46 -5.62 -52.78
N MET A 68 -30.48 -6.47 -52.60
CA MET A 68 -31.02 -6.81 -51.28
C MET A 68 -30.00 -7.63 -50.47
N LEU A 69 -29.35 -8.63 -51.08
CA LEU A 69 -28.26 -9.39 -50.46
C LEU A 69 -27.09 -8.50 -50.04
N THR A 70 -26.72 -7.52 -50.88
CA THR A 70 -25.65 -6.56 -50.58
C THR A 70 -26.03 -5.67 -49.40
N GLN A 71 -27.25 -5.14 -49.36
CA GLN A 71 -27.72 -4.32 -48.23
C GLN A 71 -27.84 -5.13 -46.94
N THR A 72 -28.35 -6.37 -47.00
CA THR A 72 -28.42 -7.24 -45.82
C THR A 72 -27.03 -7.63 -45.34
N SER A 73 -26.08 -7.87 -46.24
CA SER A 73 -24.69 -8.16 -45.86
C SER A 73 -24.03 -6.95 -45.20
N GLN A 74 -24.29 -5.73 -45.69
CA GLN A 74 -23.82 -4.49 -45.06
C GLN A 74 -24.45 -4.27 -43.68
N LEU A 75 -25.75 -4.52 -43.52
CA LEU A 75 -26.45 -4.44 -42.23
C LEU A 75 -25.95 -5.51 -41.25
N ALA A 76 -25.74 -6.74 -41.71
CA ALA A 76 -25.20 -7.84 -40.89
C ALA A 76 -23.75 -7.56 -40.46
N ALA A 77 -22.95 -6.90 -41.30
CA ALA A 77 -21.61 -6.46 -40.95
C ALA A 77 -21.64 -5.35 -39.88
N LEU A 78 -22.54 -4.37 -40.01
CA LEU A 78 -22.74 -3.32 -39.00
C LEU A 78 -23.24 -3.89 -37.67
N GLU A 79 -24.17 -4.82 -37.69
CA GLU A 79 -24.69 -5.49 -36.50
C GLU A 79 -23.59 -6.33 -35.82
N MET A 80 -22.77 -7.05 -36.60
CA MET A 80 -21.60 -7.75 -36.08
C MET A 80 -20.59 -6.80 -35.46
N GLN A 81 -20.35 -5.63 -36.07
CA GLN A 81 -19.47 -4.60 -35.50
C GLN A 81 -20.04 -4.03 -34.21
N GLN A 82 -21.35 -3.77 -34.15
CA GLN A 82 -22.04 -3.26 -32.97
C GLN A 82 -22.05 -4.29 -31.84
N ASN A 83 -22.31 -5.57 -32.15
CA ASN A 83 -22.20 -6.67 -31.19
C ASN A 83 -20.77 -6.82 -30.68
N THR A 84 -19.76 -6.71 -31.55
CA THR A 84 -18.35 -6.74 -31.13
C THR A 84 -18.02 -5.58 -30.19
N ASN A 85 -18.46 -4.36 -30.52
CA ASN A 85 -18.29 -3.19 -29.66
C ASN A 85 -18.98 -3.38 -28.30
N ASN A 86 -20.20 -3.92 -28.29
CA ASN A 86 -20.93 -4.23 -27.06
C ASN A 86 -20.19 -5.27 -26.21
N THR A 87 -19.68 -6.34 -26.82
CA THR A 87 -18.87 -7.36 -26.13
C THR A 87 -17.58 -6.75 -25.56
N MET A 88 -16.91 -5.86 -26.30
CA MET A 88 -15.71 -5.16 -25.80
C MET A 88 -16.03 -4.24 -24.62
N GLN A 89 -17.13 -3.49 -24.68
CA GLN A 89 -17.58 -2.65 -23.55
C GLN A 89 -17.92 -3.51 -22.32
N GLN A 90 -18.59 -4.64 -22.51
CA GLN A 90 -18.87 -5.59 -21.43
C GLN A 90 -17.59 -6.19 -20.84
N MET A 91 -16.59 -6.50 -21.67
CA MET A 91 -15.29 -7.01 -21.22
C MET A 91 -14.55 -5.97 -20.37
N VAL A 92 -14.51 -4.70 -20.80
CA VAL A 92 -13.91 -3.61 -20.03
C VAL A 92 -14.60 -3.46 -18.68
N ALA A 93 -15.94 -3.46 -18.66
CA ALA A 93 -16.70 -3.38 -17.41
C ALA A 93 -16.47 -4.59 -16.48
N GLN A 94 -16.27 -5.79 -17.04
CA GLN A 94 -15.92 -6.96 -16.23
C GLN A 94 -14.49 -6.89 -15.70
N MET A 95 -13.53 -6.38 -16.48
CA MET A 95 -12.15 -6.17 -16.02
C MET A 95 -12.09 -5.14 -14.89
N GLU A 96 -12.87 -4.05 -14.97
CA GLU A 96 -12.96 -3.06 -13.91
C GLU A 96 -13.52 -3.67 -12.62
N LYS A 97 -14.59 -4.47 -12.72
CA LYS A 97 -15.14 -5.21 -11.57
C LYS A 97 -14.14 -6.18 -10.98
N LEU A 98 -13.36 -6.88 -11.80
CA LEU A 98 -12.33 -7.81 -11.34
C LEU A 98 -11.19 -7.06 -10.64
N SER A 99 -10.77 -5.91 -11.17
CA SER A 99 -9.76 -5.05 -10.54
C SER A 99 -10.23 -4.57 -9.16
N ASN A 100 -11.48 -4.10 -9.05
CA ASN A 100 -12.08 -3.68 -7.78
C ASN A 100 -12.20 -4.85 -6.79
N ALA A 101 -12.58 -6.04 -7.25
CA ALA A 101 -12.65 -7.25 -6.42
C ALA A 101 -11.26 -7.70 -5.94
N MET A 102 -10.24 -7.63 -6.80
CA MET A 102 -8.85 -7.91 -6.44
C MET A 102 -8.32 -6.89 -5.43
N GLY A 103 -8.59 -5.60 -5.63
CA GLY A 103 -8.28 -4.54 -4.67
C GLY A 103 -8.91 -4.83 -3.30
N THR A 104 -10.18 -5.24 -3.30
CA THR A 104 -10.89 -5.65 -2.08
C THR A 104 -10.24 -6.88 -1.42
N SER A 105 -9.81 -7.89 -2.18
CA SER A 105 -9.15 -9.07 -1.60
C SER A 105 -7.77 -8.75 -1.00
N GLN A 106 -6.97 -7.90 -1.66
CA GLN A 106 -5.68 -7.44 -1.10
C GLN A 106 -5.91 -6.61 0.17
N SER A 107 -6.99 -5.83 0.18
CA SER A 107 -7.40 -5.02 1.31
C SER A 107 -7.88 -5.82 2.54
N ILE A 108 -8.28 -7.09 2.39
CA ILE A 108 -8.53 -7.99 3.54
C ILE A 108 -7.21 -8.37 4.23
N GLY A 109 -6.13 -8.56 3.47
CA GLY A 109 -4.79 -8.78 4.03
C GLY A 109 -4.31 -7.60 4.88
N ALA A 110 -4.75 -6.39 4.55
CA ALA A 110 -4.46 -5.18 5.33
C ALA A 110 -5.00 -5.22 6.76
N LEU A 111 -6.06 -5.97 7.05
CA LEU A 111 -6.59 -6.09 8.42
C LEU A 111 -5.57 -6.72 9.37
N GLY A 112 -4.74 -7.65 8.87
CA GLY A 112 -3.64 -8.24 9.63
C GLY A 112 -2.49 -7.29 9.91
N ALA A 113 -2.45 -6.12 9.26
CA ALA A 113 -1.46 -5.08 9.51
C ALA A 113 -1.84 -4.17 10.68
N ILE A 114 -3.08 -4.19 11.15
CA ILE A 114 -3.50 -3.41 12.32
C ILE A 114 -2.72 -3.87 13.55
N GLY A 115 -2.14 -2.91 14.28
CA GLY A 115 -1.28 -3.17 15.43
C GLY A 115 0.17 -3.55 15.07
N LYS A 116 0.50 -3.67 13.79
CA LYS A 116 1.90 -3.76 13.31
C LYS A 116 2.48 -2.35 13.13
N MET A 117 3.81 -2.27 13.05
CA MET A 117 4.53 -1.05 12.66
C MET A 117 4.66 -1.03 11.15
N ALA A 118 4.47 0.14 10.56
CA ALA A 118 4.70 0.36 9.13
C ALA A 118 5.66 1.52 8.91
N THR A 119 6.56 1.33 7.95
CA THR A 119 7.53 2.35 7.52
C THR A 119 7.12 2.85 6.15
N ILE A 120 6.95 4.17 6.01
CA ILE A 120 6.71 4.82 4.71
C ILE A 120 7.95 4.65 3.83
N ALA A 121 7.77 4.33 2.55
CA ALA A 121 8.89 4.10 1.63
C ALA A 121 9.74 5.36 1.40
N ASP A 122 9.08 6.52 1.27
CA ASP A 122 9.72 7.83 1.20
C ASP A 122 9.69 8.53 2.57
N ASN A 123 10.42 7.97 3.53
CA ASN A 123 10.48 8.49 4.91
C ASN A 123 11.55 9.56 5.12
N LYS A 124 11.81 10.39 4.12
CA LYS A 124 12.78 11.48 4.24
C LYS A 124 12.11 12.80 4.57
N ILE A 125 12.84 13.67 5.25
CA ILE A 125 12.45 15.07 5.42
C ILE A 125 13.14 15.91 4.36
N LYS A 126 12.49 16.97 3.91
CA LYS A 126 13.04 17.93 2.94
C LYS A 126 13.38 19.22 3.67
N LEU A 127 14.59 19.71 3.48
CA LEU A 127 15.04 21.02 3.92
C LEU A 127 15.17 21.92 2.70
N THR A 128 14.51 23.06 2.73
CA THR A 128 14.37 23.97 1.58
C THR A 128 14.92 25.37 1.83
N GLY A 129 15.35 25.67 3.06
CA GLY A 129 15.96 26.95 3.37
C GLY A 129 16.70 27.01 4.71
N PRO A 130 17.57 28.04 4.88
CA PRO A 130 18.48 28.17 6.03
C PRO A 130 17.85 28.52 7.38
N ASP A 131 16.60 28.96 7.36
CA ASP A 131 15.84 29.39 8.54
C ASP A 131 14.61 28.50 8.78
N GLU A 132 14.53 27.36 8.08
CA GLU A 132 13.46 26.38 8.26
C GLU A 132 13.75 25.49 9.48
N VAL A 133 12.80 25.46 10.43
CA VAL A 133 12.82 24.53 11.57
C VAL A 133 11.80 23.43 11.30
N ILE A 134 12.29 22.19 11.25
CA ILE A 134 11.46 21.03 10.89
C ILE A 134 11.00 20.33 12.16
N ALA A 135 9.68 20.27 12.36
CA ALA A 135 9.08 19.51 13.46
C ALA A 135 8.99 18.01 13.09
N LEU A 136 9.70 17.20 13.85
CA LEU A 136 9.86 15.76 13.69
C LEU A 136 8.90 15.03 14.62
N LYS A 137 7.70 14.73 14.13
CA LYS A 137 6.79 13.80 14.80
C LYS A 137 7.30 12.39 14.56
N MET A 138 7.50 11.63 15.61
CA MET A 138 8.05 10.28 15.57
C MET A 138 7.31 9.37 16.55
N TYR A 139 7.56 8.07 16.47
CA TYR A 139 7.00 7.09 17.38
C TYR A 139 8.11 6.23 17.99
N LEU A 140 8.14 6.16 19.32
CA LEU A 140 9.02 5.28 20.08
C LEU A 140 8.27 3.98 20.39
N PRO A 141 8.71 2.82 19.86
CA PRO A 141 8.03 1.55 20.11
C PRO A 141 8.10 1.09 21.58
N GLU A 142 9.15 1.50 22.28
CA GLU A 142 9.41 1.14 23.68
C GLU A 142 9.89 2.37 24.47
N ALA A 143 9.75 2.33 25.79
CA ALA A 143 10.27 3.38 26.66
C ALA A 143 11.80 3.35 26.71
N SER A 144 12.43 4.53 26.75
CA SER A 144 13.87 4.65 26.97
C SER A 144 14.23 4.37 28.42
N ASN A 145 15.48 4.03 28.68
CA ASN A 145 16.05 4.10 30.02
C ASN A 145 16.33 5.57 30.43
N LYS A 146 17.01 5.74 31.57
CA LYS A 146 17.37 7.06 32.12
C LYS A 146 18.48 7.78 31.33
N ASP A 147 19.10 7.14 30.34
CA ASP A 147 20.08 7.79 29.47
C ASP A 147 19.42 8.71 28.44
N GLY A 148 18.08 8.71 28.38
CA GLY A 148 17.29 9.52 27.48
C GLY A 148 17.33 8.97 26.06
N ILE A 149 17.26 9.87 25.08
CA ILE A 149 17.22 9.54 23.65
C ILE A 149 18.17 10.44 22.88
N THR A 150 18.62 9.98 21.71
CA THR A 150 19.50 10.75 20.84
C THR A 150 18.88 10.88 19.45
N LEU A 151 18.60 12.11 19.03
CA LEU A 151 18.27 12.46 17.66
C LEU A 151 19.52 12.32 16.79
N GLU A 152 19.38 11.72 15.62
CA GLU A 152 20.40 11.63 14.59
C GLU A 152 19.77 11.98 13.23
N VAL A 153 20.38 12.93 12.52
CA VAL A 153 19.97 13.35 11.17
C VAL A 153 21.11 13.06 10.21
N TYR A 154 20.79 12.37 9.12
CA TYR A 154 21.72 11.92 8.10
C TYR A 154 21.39 12.55 6.76
N ASP A 155 22.41 12.89 5.97
CA ASP A 155 22.22 13.34 4.59
C ASP A 155 22.00 12.17 3.61
N LYS A 156 21.83 12.50 2.32
CA LYS A 156 21.69 11.54 1.21
C LYS A 156 22.84 10.53 1.08
N ASP A 157 24.03 10.85 1.58
CA ASP A 157 25.22 10.01 1.52
C ASP A 157 25.38 9.17 2.81
N ASN A 158 24.34 9.17 3.67
CA ASN A 158 24.31 8.54 4.99
C ASN A 158 25.37 9.09 5.96
N LYS A 159 25.81 10.34 5.78
CA LYS A 159 26.70 11.01 6.73
C LYS A 159 25.88 11.67 7.82
N LEU A 160 26.29 11.50 9.08
CA LEU A 160 25.69 12.18 10.23
C LEU A 160 25.94 13.69 10.12
N VAL A 161 24.86 14.47 10.06
CA VAL A 161 24.87 15.94 9.95
C VAL A 161 24.52 16.60 11.26
N TYR A 162 23.57 16.04 12.01
CA TYR A 162 23.12 16.58 13.27
C TYR A 162 22.87 15.48 14.28
N THR A 163 23.25 15.73 15.53
CA THR A 163 22.87 14.89 16.66
C THR A 163 22.51 15.73 17.88
N GLU A 164 21.48 15.30 18.62
CA GLU A 164 21.07 15.98 19.84
C GLU A 164 20.60 14.96 20.86
N LYS A 165 21.19 15.03 22.06
CA LYS A 165 20.73 14.21 23.19
C LYS A 165 19.63 14.94 23.93
N ALA A 166 18.51 14.27 24.15
CA ALA A 166 17.34 14.81 24.84
C ALA A 166 16.93 13.92 26.02
N SER A 167 16.25 14.53 27.00
CA SER A 167 15.68 13.85 28.17
C SER A 167 16.72 13.10 29.04
N GLU A 168 17.95 13.58 29.11
CA GLU A 168 18.98 12.95 29.95
C GLU A 168 18.60 12.93 31.44
N GLY A 169 18.83 11.80 32.10
CA GLY A 169 18.43 11.56 33.48
C GLY A 169 16.95 11.25 33.66
N LYS A 170 16.18 11.18 32.58
CA LYS A 170 14.74 10.87 32.58
C LYS A 170 14.43 9.77 31.58
N GLU A 171 13.51 8.91 31.97
CA GLU A 171 12.89 7.96 31.05
C GLU A 171 11.90 8.69 30.13
N VAL A 172 11.92 8.33 28.85
CA VAL A 172 10.93 8.75 27.86
C VAL A 172 10.00 7.58 27.60
N SER A 173 8.71 7.75 27.84
CA SER A 173 7.71 6.71 27.61
C SER A 173 7.60 6.35 26.12
N ALA A 174 7.17 5.12 25.83
CA ALA A 174 6.79 4.72 24.48
C ALA A 174 5.62 5.57 23.94
N GLY A 175 5.53 5.69 22.62
CA GLY A 175 4.47 6.42 21.92
C GLY A 175 4.99 7.58 21.09
N HIS A 176 4.09 8.52 20.79
CA HIS A 176 4.43 9.68 19.98
C HIS A 176 5.39 10.61 20.71
N PHE A 177 6.44 11.01 20.01
CA PHE A 177 7.42 11.97 20.48
C PHE A 177 7.68 13.00 19.40
N THR A 178 7.87 14.26 19.78
CA THR A 178 8.17 15.34 18.83
C THR A 178 9.47 16.00 19.20
N MET A 179 10.33 16.19 18.21
CA MET A 179 11.53 17.02 18.31
C MET A 179 11.56 18.00 17.16
N GLU A 180 12.49 18.94 17.21
CA GLU A 180 12.71 19.91 16.15
C GLU A 180 14.15 19.79 15.66
N TRP A 181 14.34 19.89 14.35
CA TRP A 181 15.67 20.04 13.76
C TRP A 181 15.77 21.41 13.10
N PRO A 182 16.75 22.25 13.50
CA PRO A 182 16.87 23.63 12.99
C PRO A 182 17.47 23.72 11.57
N GLY A 183 17.52 22.63 10.80
CA GLY A 183 18.12 22.61 9.47
C GLY A 183 19.63 22.88 9.45
N ARG A 184 20.30 22.70 10.59
CA ARG A 184 21.72 23.03 10.80
C ARG A 184 22.47 21.83 11.38
N ASN A 185 23.78 21.81 11.20
CA ASN A 185 24.65 20.84 11.85
C ASN A 185 24.95 21.26 13.30
N ASN A 186 25.70 20.44 14.03
CA ASN A 186 26.09 20.74 15.42
C ASN A 186 26.99 21.98 15.60
N ASP A 187 27.61 22.48 14.53
CA ASP A 187 28.41 23.71 14.54
C ASP A 187 27.57 24.96 14.22
N GLY A 188 26.25 24.81 14.00
CA GLY A 188 25.33 25.89 13.63
C GLY A 188 25.39 26.27 12.14
N VAL A 189 26.14 25.53 11.32
CA VAL A 189 26.24 25.73 9.87
C VAL A 189 25.01 25.14 9.19
N TYR A 190 24.50 25.84 8.18
CA TYR A 190 23.37 25.37 7.39
C TYR A 190 23.69 24.02 6.73
N ALA A 191 22.78 23.05 6.88
CA ALA A 191 22.98 21.70 6.37
C ALA A 191 22.92 21.61 4.84
N GLY A 192 22.32 22.60 4.17
CA GLY A 192 22.09 22.63 2.73
C GLY A 192 20.69 22.18 2.34
N ASP A 193 20.22 22.60 1.17
CA ASP A 193 18.93 22.13 0.66
C ASP A 193 19.06 20.65 0.27
N GLY A 194 18.09 19.82 0.66
CA GLY A 194 18.15 18.40 0.36
C GLY A 194 17.19 17.53 1.14
N GLU A 195 17.32 16.22 0.93
CA GLU A 195 16.59 15.20 1.65
C GLU A 195 17.46 14.61 2.76
N TYR A 196 16.88 14.44 3.95
CA TYR A 196 17.55 13.92 5.12
C TYR A 196 16.78 12.75 5.73
N THR A 197 17.52 11.80 6.29
CA THR A 197 16.96 10.67 7.04
C THR A 197 17.10 10.96 8.53
N VAL A 198 16.05 10.70 9.29
CA VAL A 198 16.02 10.99 10.73
C VAL A 198 15.78 9.73 11.54
N LYS A 199 16.56 9.58 12.60
CA LYS A 199 16.47 8.46 13.55
C LYS A 199 16.55 8.97 14.98
N ILE A 200 15.90 8.25 15.89
CA ILE A 200 16.10 8.36 17.33
C ILE A 200 16.72 7.05 17.81
N VAL A 201 17.86 7.16 18.47
CA VAL A 201 18.60 6.03 19.01
C VAL A 201 18.62 6.12 20.52
N TYR A 202 18.29 5.01 21.19
CA TYR A 202 18.23 4.96 22.65
C TYR A 202 18.38 3.53 23.16
N ASN A 203 18.60 3.36 24.46
CA ASN A 203 18.52 2.07 25.12
C ASN A 203 17.17 1.94 25.82
N ASN A 204 16.50 0.80 25.70
CA ASN A 204 15.30 0.53 26.48
C ASN A 204 15.64 0.18 27.94
N GLN A 205 14.61 -0.05 28.75
CA GLN A 205 14.76 -0.42 30.18
C GLN A 205 15.58 -1.71 30.40
N GLU A 206 15.67 -2.59 29.40
CA GLU A 206 16.49 -3.81 29.42
C GLU A 206 17.94 -3.57 28.98
N GLY A 207 18.30 -2.34 28.61
CA GLY A 207 19.62 -1.98 28.09
C GLY A 207 19.84 -2.35 26.62
N LYS A 208 18.80 -2.79 25.89
CA LYS A 208 18.89 -3.07 24.45
C LYS A 208 18.80 -1.79 23.65
N LYS A 209 19.68 -1.65 22.65
CA LYS A 209 19.65 -0.54 21.70
C LYS A 209 18.42 -0.64 20.80
N VAL A 210 17.61 0.40 20.81
CA VAL A 210 16.42 0.58 19.97
C VAL A 210 16.66 1.76 19.01
N THR A 211 16.16 1.63 17.78
CA THR A 211 16.19 2.70 16.79
C THR A 211 14.78 2.94 16.28
N ALA A 212 14.25 4.13 16.55
CA ALA A 212 13.00 4.60 15.96
C ALA A 212 13.35 5.46 14.73
N SER A 213 12.78 5.14 13.57
CA SER A 213 13.01 5.91 12.34
C SER A 213 11.84 6.85 12.08
N TYR A 214 12.11 8.03 11.52
CA TYR A 214 11.05 8.89 11.01
C TYR A 214 10.27 8.15 9.92
N GLY A 215 8.95 8.41 9.83
CA GLY A 215 8.07 7.70 8.90
C GLY A 215 7.66 6.29 9.33
N THR A 216 8.10 5.82 10.51
CA THR A 216 7.71 4.51 11.07
C THR A 216 6.71 4.68 12.21
N TYR A 217 5.50 4.14 12.07
CA TYR A 217 4.39 4.31 13.02
C TYR A 217 3.55 3.05 13.14
N PRO A 218 2.83 2.86 14.27
CA PRO A 218 1.84 1.80 14.36
C PRO A 218 0.68 2.06 13.40
N ILE A 219 0.18 0.99 12.78
CA ILE A 219 -1.09 1.01 12.05
C ILE A 219 -2.20 0.90 13.10
N GLU A 220 -2.90 2.01 13.34
CA GLU A 220 -4.00 2.12 14.29
C GLU A 220 -5.31 1.55 13.73
N GLY A 221 -5.41 1.46 12.40
CA GLY A 221 -6.58 0.92 11.72
C GLY A 221 -6.44 0.90 10.20
N VAL A 222 -7.48 0.44 9.52
CA VAL A 222 -7.59 0.45 8.06
C VAL A 222 -8.87 1.16 7.67
N VAL A 223 -8.77 2.08 6.72
CA VAL A 223 -9.90 2.81 6.14
C VAL A 223 -10.04 2.41 4.68
N PHE A 224 -11.25 2.08 4.24
CA PHE A 224 -11.52 1.73 2.85
C PHE A 224 -12.16 2.91 2.13
N LYS A 225 -11.55 3.37 1.05
CA LYS A 225 -12.09 4.40 0.16
C LYS A 225 -12.22 3.83 -1.24
N GLU A 226 -13.44 3.83 -1.78
CA GLU A 226 -13.72 3.29 -3.13
C GLU A 226 -13.23 1.84 -3.33
N GLY A 227 -13.22 1.04 -2.26
CA GLY A 227 -12.74 -0.36 -2.27
C GLY A 227 -11.22 -0.54 -2.09
N VAL A 228 -10.46 0.55 -1.97
CA VAL A 228 -9.01 0.54 -1.72
C VAL A 228 -8.75 0.75 -0.22
N ALA A 229 -7.88 -0.08 0.38
CA ALA A 229 -7.46 0.08 1.77
C ALA A 229 -6.37 1.14 1.93
N TYR A 230 -6.49 1.92 3.00
CA TYR A 230 -5.52 2.88 3.50
C TYR A 230 -5.19 2.53 4.95
N ALA A 231 -3.91 2.52 5.30
CA ALA A 231 -3.45 2.39 6.67
C ALA A 231 -3.65 3.71 7.41
N LYS A 232 -4.32 3.68 8.56
CA LYS A 232 -4.40 4.82 9.47
C LYS A 232 -3.21 4.79 10.40
N MET A 233 -2.29 5.73 10.26
CA MET A 233 -1.04 5.81 11.02
C MET A 233 -0.66 7.27 11.26
N ALA A 234 -0.20 7.61 12.47
CA ALA A 234 0.15 8.98 12.86
C ALA A 234 -0.96 10.03 12.61
N GLY A 235 -2.23 9.62 12.68
CA GLY A 235 -3.38 10.47 12.36
C GLY A 235 -3.58 10.76 10.86
N GLN A 236 -2.81 10.13 9.98
CA GLN A 236 -2.93 10.23 8.53
C GLN A 236 -3.39 8.90 7.93
N GLU A 237 -3.98 8.98 6.74
CA GLU A 237 -4.38 7.81 5.94
C GLU A 237 -3.37 7.64 4.80
N VAL A 238 -2.61 6.56 4.86
CA VAL A 238 -1.51 6.27 3.93
C VAL A 238 -1.89 5.07 3.07
N PRO A 239 -1.80 5.15 1.72
CA PRO A 239 -2.06 3.98 0.88
C PRO A 239 -1.01 2.90 1.15
N PHE A 240 -1.43 1.63 1.15
CA PHE A 240 -0.52 0.50 1.41
C PHE A 240 0.66 0.44 0.43
N ASP A 241 0.47 0.88 -0.82
CA ASP A 241 1.52 0.96 -1.85
C ASP A 241 2.64 1.97 -1.53
N ALA A 242 2.39 2.93 -0.63
CA ALA A 242 3.40 3.88 -0.17
C ALA A 242 4.19 3.35 1.04
N LEU A 243 3.84 2.19 1.58
CA LEU A 243 4.56 1.56 2.68
C LEU A 243 5.73 0.73 2.13
N GLY A 244 6.92 0.96 2.67
CA GLY A 244 8.11 0.19 2.32
C GLY A 244 8.22 -1.12 3.09
N GLU A 245 7.75 -1.15 4.34
CA GLU A 245 7.84 -2.32 5.21
C GLU A 245 6.71 -2.33 6.24
N ILE A 246 6.22 -3.52 6.60
CA ILE A 246 5.31 -3.75 7.72
C ILE A 246 5.91 -4.83 8.61
N THR A 247 6.16 -4.50 9.88
CA THR A 247 6.80 -5.38 10.85
C THR A 247 5.96 -5.53 12.09
N ASP A 248 6.12 -6.65 12.81
CA ASP A 248 5.49 -6.78 14.10
C ASP A 248 5.99 -5.69 15.06
N TYR A 249 5.07 -5.13 15.85
CA TYR A 249 5.36 -4.11 16.87
C TYR A 249 6.44 -4.57 17.87
N LYS A 250 6.69 -5.88 17.95
CA LYS A 250 7.69 -6.50 18.83
C LYS A 250 8.56 -7.48 18.06
N PHE A 251 9.57 -7.00 17.33
CA PHE A 251 10.68 -7.87 16.92
C PHE A 251 11.72 -7.93 18.05
N SER A 252 11.52 -8.86 18.99
CA SER A 252 12.61 -9.35 19.85
C SER A 252 12.55 -10.87 19.85
N LEU A 253 12.99 -11.48 18.75
CA LEU A 253 13.40 -12.88 18.75
C LEU A 253 14.92 -12.92 18.80
N GLY A 254 15.44 -13.08 20.02
CA GLY A 254 16.78 -13.61 20.22
C GLY A 254 16.84 -14.99 19.58
N SER A 255 17.75 -15.14 18.63
CA SER A 255 18.07 -16.40 17.98
C SER A 255 18.67 -17.36 19.01
N ASN A 256 17.87 -18.28 19.56
CA ASN A 256 18.39 -19.48 20.23
C ASN A 256 18.12 -20.68 19.32
N ASN A 257 19.07 -20.94 18.43
CA ASN A 257 19.24 -22.28 17.87
C ASN A 257 19.74 -23.18 19.02
N ASN A 258 18.87 -24.02 19.56
CA ASN A 258 19.34 -25.25 20.18
C ASN A 258 18.44 -26.42 19.77
N THR A 259 18.88 -27.07 18.71
CA THR A 259 18.51 -28.43 18.34
C THR A 259 18.99 -29.38 19.44
N GLY A 260 18.10 -30.18 20.01
CA GLY A 260 18.48 -31.21 20.97
C GLY A 260 17.28 -31.93 21.54
N GLY A 261 16.77 -32.91 20.79
CA GLY A 261 15.75 -33.84 21.24
C GLY A 261 16.25 -34.79 22.33
N ASP A 262 15.36 -35.00 23.31
CA ASP A 262 14.93 -36.28 23.88
C ASP A 262 16.00 -37.33 24.27
N SER A 263 16.11 -37.60 25.57
CA SER A 263 16.04 -38.95 26.14
C SER A 263 16.13 -38.96 27.67
N GLU A 264 15.12 -39.55 28.29
CA GLU A 264 15.07 -40.01 29.67
C GLU A 264 16.22 -40.95 30.05
N LYS A 265 16.73 -40.85 31.29
CA LYS A 265 16.98 -42.04 32.14
C LYS A 265 17.15 -41.70 33.64
N PRO A 266 16.60 -42.51 34.58
CA PRO A 266 16.80 -42.40 36.02
C PRO A 266 17.85 -43.40 36.58
N ASP A 267 18.26 -43.15 37.85
CA ASP A 267 19.02 -43.99 38.82
C ASP A 267 20.48 -44.40 38.43
N THR A 268 21.49 -44.52 39.32
CA THR A 268 21.57 -45.12 40.66
C THR A 268 22.91 -44.77 41.38
N GLU A 269 22.91 -44.87 42.71
CA GLU A 269 23.99 -45.34 43.64
C GLU A 269 25.31 -44.57 43.90
N LYS A 270 25.51 -44.30 45.20
CA LYS A 270 26.78 -44.06 45.95
C LYS A 270 27.49 -45.42 46.17
N PRO A 271 28.81 -45.44 46.46
CA PRO A 271 29.20 -45.73 47.85
C PRO A 271 30.43 -44.97 48.36
N GLU A 272 30.58 -45.07 49.69
CA GLU A 272 31.53 -44.43 50.60
C GLU A 272 32.97 -44.89 50.47
N THR A 273 33.91 -44.11 51.02
CA THR A 273 34.94 -44.64 51.92
C THR A 273 35.45 -43.56 52.87
N ASP A 274 35.37 -43.90 54.16
CA ASP A 274 35.93 -43.21 55.32
C ASP A 274 37.46 -43.12 55.28
N ASN A 275 38.03 -42.05 55.84
CA ASN A 275 39.06 -42.21 56.87
C ASN A 275 39.19 -40.97 57.77
N LYS A 276 39.22 -41.25 59.07
CA LYS A 276 39.20 -40.37 60.25
C LYS A 276 40.66 -40.17 60.78
N PRO A 277 40.89 -39.63 61.99
CA PRO A 277 41.10 -38.23 62.44
C PRO A 277 42.54 -37.91 62.90
N THR A 278 42.84 -36.64 63.21
CA THR A 278 43.54 -36.24 64.47
C THR A 278 43.47 -34.71 64.71
N GLU A 279 42.81 -34.30 65.81
CA GLU A 279 43.14 -33.13 66.64
C GLU A 279 44.27 -33.54 67.62
N PRO A 280 44.86 -32.68 68.51
CA PRO A 280 44.51 -31.30 68.89
C PRO A 280 45.73 -30.32 68.96
N ASP A 281 45.49 -29.02 69.17
CA ASP A 281 46.00 -28.26 70.34
C ASP A 281 45.98 -26.72 70.19
N ALA A 282 45.69 -26.09 71.34
CA ALA A 282 46.10 -24.75 71.80
C ALA A 282 45.35 -23.47 71.31
N LYS A 283 44.44 -23.02 72.19
CA LYS A 283 44.23 -21.60 72.59
C LYS A 283 45.50 -21.06 73.32
N PRO A 284 45.73 -19.74 73.53
CA PRO A 284 44.79 -18.69 73.98
C PRO A 284 44.94 -17.39 73.14
N GLU A 285 44.24 -16.26 73.26
CA GLU A 285 44.04 -15.31 74.37
C GLU A 285 43.27 -14.12 73.71
N GLU A 286 42.12 -13.71 74.23
CA GLU A 286 41.88 -12.41 74.89
C GLU A 286 41.27 -11.29 74.01
N LYS A 287 40.30 -10.61 74.61
CA LYS A 287 39.39 -9.54 74.15
C LYS A 287 40.13 -8.18 74.09
N PRO A 288 39.63 -7.09 73.44
CA PRO A 288 38.42 -6.39 73.93
C PRO A 288 37.58 -5.49 72.98
N LYS A 289 36.36 -5.19 73.47
CA LYS A 289 35.47 -4.01 73.23
C LYS A 289 34.91 -3.87 71.80
N ALA A 290 33.63 -3.52 71.60
CA ALA A 290 32.66 -2.80 72.40
C ALA A 290 31.27 -3.49 72.35
#